data_AF-A0A519Y1C5-F1
#
_entry.id   AF-A0A519Y1C5-F1
#
_cell.length_a   1.000
_cell.length_b   1.000
_cell.length_c   1.000
_cell.angle_alpha   90.00
_cell.angle_beta   90.00
_cell.angle_gamma   90.00
#
_symmetry.space_group_name_H-M   'P 1'
#
loop_
_entity.id
_entity.type
_entity.pdbx_description
1 polymer ?
#
loop_
_entity_poly.entity_id
_entity_poly.type
_entity_poly.pdbx_seq_one_letter_code
_entity_poly.pdbx_strand_id
1 'polypeptide(L)'
;EKNLTSDAVYQGGDNDWIYMRYAEVLLNYAEAKNEFSGPDGSVYDALDKVRARGGLPPLTRNFSQVTLREKIRSERRVELCFEEHRVYDVRRWKTGMTYFNQPVYRMNVIKNTNGSLTYSKVVLENRVYKESYNLFPIPQIERERNRKLTPNP
;
A
#
# COMPACT_ATOMS: atom_id res chain seq x y z
N GLU A 1 -10.75 -18.06 34.65
CA GLU A 1 -10.92 -17.72 33.21
C GLU A 1 -12.09 -16.76 33.10
N LYS A 2 -11.88 -15.57 32.53
CA LYS A 2 -12.92 -14.54 32.42
C LYS A 2 -13.69 -14.82 31.13
N ASN A 3 -14.81 -15.54 31.26
CA ASN A 3 -15.71 -15.83 30.13
C ASN A 3 -16.31 -14.49 29.66
N LEU A 4 -15.85 -14.02 28.50
CA LEU A 4 -16.45 -12.88 27.81
C LEU A 4 -17.83 -13.31 27.30
N THR A 5 -18.88 -12.73 27.86
CA THR A 5 -20.26 -12.94 27.39
C THR A 5 -20.49 -12.20 26.06
N SER A 6 -21.49 -12.61 25.29
CA SER A 6 -21.88 -11.97 24.03
C SER A 6 -22.22 -10.49 24.16
N ASP A 7 -22.52 -10.02 25.37
CA ASP A 7 -22.85 -8.61 25.64
C ASP A 7 -21.58 -7.74 25.83
N ALA A 8 -20.40 -8.36 25.92
CA ALA A 8 -19.11 -7.70 25.81
C ALA A 8 -18.64 -7.55 24.34
N VAL A 9 -19.48 -7.95 23.38
CA VAL A 9 -19.22 -7.83 21.94
C VAL A 9 -19.43 -6.39 21.53
N TYR A 10 -18.31 -5.71 21.24
CA TYR A 10 -18.21 -4.49 20.43
C TYR A 10 -19.35 -3.48 20.62
N GLN A 11 -19.25 -2.63 21.63
CA GLN A 11 -19.81 -1.28 21.51
C GLN A 11 -19.00 -0.60 20.40
N GLY A 12 -19.55 -0.56 19.19
CA GLY A 12 -18.91 0.06 18.03
C GLY A 12 -18.40 1.44 18.40
N GLY A 13 -17.08 1.58 18.46
CA GLY A 13 -16.44 2.87 18.56
C GLY A 13 -16.48 3.54 17.19
N ASP A 14 -16.64 4.86 17.19
CA ASP A 14 -16.41 5.66 15.99
C ASP A 14 -14.95 5.46 15.55
N ASN A 15 -14.76 5.08 14.28
CA ASN A 15 -13.43 5.01 13.68
C ASN A 15 -13.16 6.33 12.98
N ASP A 16 -12.26 7.14 13.55
CA ASP A 16 -11.78 8.36 12.91
C ASP A 16 -10.95 8.00 11.66
N TRP A 17 -11.47 8.32 10.48
CA TRP A 17 -10.75 8.10 9.24
C TRP A 17 -9.71 9.21 9.02
N ILE A 18 -8.44 8.86 9.14
CA ILE A 18 -7.33 9.80 9.00
C ILE A 18 -7.02 9.99 7.51
N TYR A 19 -7.45 11.12 6.94
CA TYR A 19 -7.16 11.45 5.52
C TYR A 19 -5.72 11.89 5.27
N MET A 20 -5.08 12.52 6.26
CA MET A 20 -3.68 12.95 6.17
C MET A 20 -3.04 12.85 7.55
N ARG A 21 -1.78 12.43 7.58
CA ARG A 21 -0.98 12.38 8.81
C ARG A 21 0.48 12.65 8.54
N TYR A 22 1.20 13.05 9.59
CA TYR A 22 2.55 13.56 9.46
C TYR A 22 3.56 12.58 8.82
N ALA A 23 3.41 11.26 9.02
CA ALA A 23 4.29 10.29 8.36
C ALA A 23 4.15 10.33 6.83
N GLU A 24 2.95 10.60 6.30
CA GLU A 24 2.76 10.77 4.86
C GLU A 24 3.52 12.00 4.35
N VAL A 25 3.53 13.11 5.11
CA VAL A 25 4.29 14.32 4.75
C VAL A 25 5.79 14.01 4.65
N LEU A 26 6.33 13.24 5.59
CA LEU A 26 7.74 12.81 5.57
C LEU A 26 8.04 11.91 4.36
N LEU A 27 7.15 10.98 4.04
CA LEU A 27 7.29 10.08 2.88
C LEU A 27 7.16 10.83 1.55
N ASN A 28 6.23 11.78 1.45
CA ASN A 28 6.04 12.64 0.28
C ASN A 28 7.30 13.50 0.04
N TYR A 29 7.86 14.07 1.11
CA TYR A 29 9.13 14.80 1.06
C TYR A 29 10.28 13.90 0.60
N ALA A 30 10.44 12.72 1.20
CA ALA A 30 11.51 11.78 0.86
C ALA A 30 11.43 11.35 -0.62
N GLU A 31 10.23 11.03 -1.11
CA GLU A 31 10.02 10.67 -2.52
C GLU A 31 10.36 11.85 -3.44
N ALA A 32 9.74 13.02 -3.23
CA ALA A 32 9.95 14.19 -4.09
C ALA A 32 11.41 14.63 -4.14
N LYS A 33 12.09 14.68 -2.98
CA LYS A 33 13.49 15.09 -2.87
C LYS A 33 14.43 14.06 -3.50
N ASN A 34 14.18 12.76 -3.31
CA ASN A 34 14.94 11.72 -4.00
C ASN A 34 14.78 11.82 -5.52
N GLU A 35 13.58 12.06 -6.05
CA GLU A 35 13.39 12.23 -7.49
C GLU A 35 14.02 13.50 -8.05
N PHE A 36 13.99 14.60 -7.29
CA PHE A 36 14.51 15.89 -7.73
C PHE A 36 16.05 15.96 -7.75
N SER A 37 16.70 15.66 -6.62
CA SER A 37 18.16 15.84 -6.47
C SER A 37 18.90 14.56 -6.08
N GLY A 38 18.20 13.45 -5.90
CA GLY A 38 18.77 12.20 -5.43
C GLY A 38 18.86 12.08 -3.90
N PRO A 39 19.47 10.99 -3.41
CA PRO A 39 19.66 10.71 -2.00
C PRO A 39 20.53 11.77 -1.31
N ASP A 40 20.03 12.35 -0.23
CA ASP A 40 20.82 13.19 0.68
C ASP A 40 20.43 12.92 2.14
N GLY A 41 21.14 13.55 3.08
CA GLY A 41 20.89 13.39 4.52
C GLY A 41 19.43 13.67 4.91
N SER A 42 18.80 14.66 4.30
CA SER A 42 17.41 15.03 4.62
C SER A 42 16.38 13.97 4.19
N VAL A 43 16.61 13.30 3.07
CA VAL A 43 15.78 12.16 2.63
C VAL A 43 15.87 11.02 3.63
N TYR A 44 17.09 10.71 4.05
CA TYR A 44 17.35 9.67 5.04
C TYR A 44 16.76 10.00 6.40
N ASP A 45 16.88 11.24 6.86
CA ASP A 45 16.32 11.69 8.15
C ASP A 45 14.79 11.62 8.15
N ALA A 46 14.14 11.94 7.03
CA ALA A 46 12.69 11.81 6.89
C ALA A 46 12.24 10.35 6.99
N LEU A 47 12.94 9.43 6.31
CA LEU A 47 12.66 8.00 6.38
C LEU A 47 12.92 7.43 7.77
N ASP A 48 14.01 7.83 8.41
CA ASP A 48 14.38 7.32 9.74
C ASP A 48 13.41 7.77 10.83
N LYS A 49 12.81 8.96 10.72
CA LYS A 49 11.73 9.39 11.63
C LYS A 49 10.53 8.44 11.56
N VAL A 50 10.15 8.01 10.36
CA VAL A 50 9.06 7.04 10.16
C VAL A 50 9.45 5.68 10.73
N ARG A 51 10.64 5.19 10.38
CA ARG A 51 11.19 3.89 10.81
C ARG A 51 11.35 3.78 12.32
N ALA A 52 11.90 4.81 12.95
CA ALA A 52 12.12 4.85 14.40
C ALA A 52 10.81 4.76 15.17
N ARG A 53 9.75 5.44 14.70
CA ARG A 53 8.41 5.33 15.30
C ARG A 53 7.88 3.89 15.21
N GLY A 54 8.12 3.21 14.10
CA GLY A 54 7.81 1.79 13.91
C GLY A 54 8.74 0.80 14.63
N GLY A 55 9.73 1.28 15.40
CA GLY A 55 10.71 0.43 16.08
C GLY A 55 11.76 -0.21 15.17
N LEU A 56 11.92 0.29 13.94
CA LEU A 56 12.90 -0.20 12.97
C LEU A 56 14.22 0.58 13.07
N PRO A 57 15.37 -0.08 12.80
CA PRO A 57 16.66 0.61 12.77
C PRO A 57 16.71 1.63 11.61
N PRO A 58 17.58 2.64 11.72
CA PRO A 58 17.86 3.59 10.65
C PRO A 58 18.20 2.88 9.33
N LEU A 59 17.79 3.49 8.22
CA LEU A 59 18.08 2.96 6.89
C LEU A 59 19.57 3.10 6.58
N THR A 60 20.18 2.06 6.02
CA THR A 60 21.57 2.13 5.52
C THR A 60 21.72 3.27 4.50
N ARG A 61 22.87 3.96 4.52
CA ARG A 61 23.16 5.13 3.66
C ARG A 61 23.77 4.73 2.32
N ASN A 62 23.98 5.73 1.45
CA ASN A 62 24.70 5.62 0.17
C ASN A 62 24.02 4.72 -0.87
N PHE A 63 22.68 4.74 -0.91
CA PHE A 63 21.95 4.12 -2.01
C PHE A 63 22.05 4.98 -3.28
N SER A 64 21.91 4.35 -4.45
CA SER A 64 21.58 5.08 -5.67
C SER A 64 20.16 5.65 -5.58
N GLN A 65 19.86 6.69 -6.37
CA GLN A 65 18.50 7.25 -6.46
C GLN A 65 17.45 6.18 -6.77
N VAL A 66 17.75 5.25 -7.69
CA VAL A 66 16.86 4.16 -8.09
C VAL A 66 16.63 3.18 -6.95
N THR A 67 17.70 2.79 -6.25
CA THR A 67 17.58 1.88 -5.10
C THR A 67 16.84 2.54 -3.95
N LEU A 68 17.10 3.81 -3.67
CA LEU A 68 16.40 4.54 -2.61
C LEU A 68 14.93 4.75 -2.94
N ARG A 69 14.57 4.99 -4.21
CA ARG A 69 13.17 5.04 -4.67
C ARG A 69 12.42 3.77 -4.26
N GLU A 70 12.97 2.60 -4.53
CA GLU A 70 12.31 1.33 -4.17
C GLU A 70 12.23 1.13 -2.65
N LYS A 71 13.21 1.61 -1.88
CA LYS A 71 13.12 1.64 -0.41
C LYS A 71 12.01 2.56 0.09
N ILE A 72 11.90 3.78 -0.46
CA ILE A 72 10.83 4.74 -0.13
C ILE A 72 9.46 4.12 -0.44
N ARG A 73 9.28 3.52 -1.63
CA ARG A 73 8.04 2.84 -2.03
C ARG A 73 7.67 1.69 -1.10
N SER A 74 8.67 0.91 -0.66
CA SER A 74 8.46 -0.17 0.31
C SER A 74 8.06 0.36 1.68
N GLU A 75 8.71 1.42 2.17
CA GLU A 75 8.38 2.04 3.45
C GLU A 75 6.96 2.61 3.41
N ARG A 76 6.61 3.34 2.35
CA ARG A 76 5.26 3.89 2.13
C ARG A 76 4.19 2.80 2.11
N ARG A 77 4.46 1.65 1.49
CA ARG A 77 3.53 0.51 1.43
C ARG A 77 3.22 -0.07 2.82
N VAL A 78 4.22 -0.16 3.69
CA VAL A 78 4.03 -0.71 5.04
C VAL A 78 3.40 0.33 5.95
N GLU A 79 3.93 1.54 5.91
CA GLU A 79 3.53 2.64 6.77
C GLU A 79 2.06 3.04 6.56
N LEU A 80 1.61 3.17 5.32
CA LEU A 80 0.25 3.61 4.96
C LEU A 80 -0.67 2.43 4.58
N CYS A 81 -0.42 1.26 5.16
CA CYS A 81 -1.20 0.06 4.85
C CYS A 81 -2.65 0.21 5.35
N PHE A 82 -3.62 -0.13 4.49
CA PHE A 82 -5.06 0.02 4.77
C PHE A 82 -5.58 1.46 4.91
N GLU A 83 -4.82 2.45 4.42
CA GLU A 83 -5.21 3.87 4.43
C GLU A 83 -5.47 4.40 3.00
N GLU A 84 -6.04 3.57 2.11
CA GLU A 84 -6.40 3.93 0.73
C GLU A 84 -5.27 4.40 -0.22
N HIS A 85 -4.01 4.47 0.20
CA HIS A 85 -2.92 4.95 -0.67
C HIS A 85 -2.48 3.99 -1.77
N ARG A 86 -2.48 2.67 -1.51
CA ARG A 86 -1.77 1.69 -2.35
C ARG A 86 -2.24 1.66 -3.81
N VAL A 87 -3.54 1.83 -4.05
CA VAL A 87 -4.11 1.82 -5.41
C VAL A 87 -3.60 3.02 -6.20
N TYR A 88 -3.63 4.22 -5.61
CA TYR A 88 -3.18 5.44 -6.25
C TYR A 88 -1.66 5.50 -6.41
N ASP A 89 -0.90 5.01 -5.43
CA ASP A 89 0.56 4.91 -5.50
C ASP A 89 1.02 4.03 -6.66
N VAL A 90 0.45 2.84 -6.81
CA VAL A 90 0.82 1.93 -7.91
C VAL A 90 0.42 2.51 -9.28
N ARG A 91 -0.74 3.17 -9.37
CA ARG A 91 -1.21 3.84 -10.59
C ARG A 91 -0.31 5.00 -11.01
N ARG A 92 0.02 5.92 -10.09
CA ARG A 92 0.89 7.08 -10.40
C ARG A 92 2.31 6.67 -10.74
N TRP A 93 2.80 5.57 -10.16
CA TRP A 93 4.08 4.98 -10.54
C TRP A 93 4.03 4.20 -11.86
N LYS A 94 2.86 4.01 -12.47
CA LYS A 94 2.64 3.20 -13.67
C LYS A 94 3.18 1.77 -13.52
N THR A 95 2.96 1.18 -12.34
CA THR A 95 3.43 -0.17 -11.99
C THR A 95 2.28 -1.15 -11.76
N GLY A 96 1.06 -0.80 -12.20
CA GLY A 96 -0.14 -1.61 -12.05
C GLY A 96 -0.01 -3.00 -12.66
N MET A 97 0.52 -3.09 -13.89
CA MET A 97 0.79 -4.38 -14.53
C MET A 97 1.81 -5.23 -13.76
N THR A 98 2.76 -4.61 -13.05
CA THR A 98 3.74 -5.33 -12.24
C THR A 98 3.14 -5.86 -10.94
N TYR A 99 2.38 -5.02 -10.21
CA TYR A 99 1.93 -5.36 -8.85
C TYR A 99 0.51 -5.90 -8.76
N PHE A 100 -0.40 -5.46 -9.63
CA PHE A 100 -1.81 -5.84 -9.57
C PHE A 100 -2.18 -6.96 -10.55
N ASN A 101 -1.34 -7.26 -11.54
CA ASN A 101 -1.49 -8.40 -12.44
C ASN A 101 -0.81 -9.67 -11.90
N GLN A 102 -0.83 -9.86 -10.58
CA GLN A 102 -0.20 -11.00 -9.90
C GLN A 102 -1.26 -11.80 -9.14
N PRO A 103 -1.13 -13.13 -9.05
CA PRO A 103 -2.00 -13.93 -8.23
C PRO A 103 -1.87 -13.52 -6.75
N VAL A 104 -3.01 -13.44 -6.07
CA VAL A 104 -3.07 -13.28 -4.62
C VAL A 104 -3.08 -14.64 -4.00
N TYR A 105 -2.31 -14.79 -2.93
CA TYR A 105 -2.17 -16.05 -2.21
C TYR A 105 -2.76 -15.94 -0.81
N ARG A 106 -3.27 -17.06 -0.33
CA ARG A 106 -3.56 -17.29 1.09
C ARG A 106 -2.63 -18.36 1.64
N MET A 107 -2.44 -18.36 2.95
CA MET A 107 -1.81 -19.46 3.63
C MET A 107 -2.89 -20.48 4.04
N ASN A 108 -2.74 -21.72 3.61
CA ASN A 108 -3.52 -22.84 4.11
C ASN A 108 -2.78 -23.43 5.31
N VAL A 109 -3.45 -23.51 6.46
CA VAL A 109 -2.86 -24.01 7.71
C VAL A 109 -3.63 -25.24 8.13
N ILE A 110 -2.96 -26.39 8.12
CA ILE A 110 -3.55 -27.68 8.50
C ILE A 110 -2.92 -28.11 9.82
N LYS A 111 -3.76 -28.43 10.81
CA LYS A 111 -3.32 -29.05 12.06
C LYS A 111 -3.30 -30.57 11.88
N ASN A 112 -2.12 -31.16 11.96
CA ASN A 112 -1.92 -32.60 11.84
C ASN A 112 -2.35 -33.30 13.15
N THR A 113 -2.62 -34.60 13.08
CA THR A 113 -3.01 -35.43 14.23
C THR A 113 -1.97 -35.45 15.35
N ASN A 114 -0.69 -35.26 15.02
CA ASN A 114 0.41 -35.15 15.99
C ASN A 114 0.54 -33.75 16.64
N GLY A 115 -0.40 -32.83 16.37
CA GLY A 115 -0.40 -31.48 16.91
C GLY A 115 0.47 -30.46 16.14
N SER A 116 1.25 -30.89 15.15
CA SER A 116 2.04 -29.97 14.31
C SER A 116 1.17 -29.21 13.30
N LEU A 117 1.64 -28.03 12.89
CA LEU A 117 0.98 -27.20 11.88
C LEU A 117 1.74 -27.29 10.55
N THR A 118 1.03 -27.68 9.48
CA THR A 118 1.52 -27.64 8.10
C THR A 118 1.04 -26.35 7.45
N TYR A 119 1.97 -25.60 6.86
CA TYR A 119 1.70 -24.37 6.13
C TYR A 119 1.90 -24.59 4.64
N SER A 120 0.90 -24.31 3.82
CA SER A 120 1.02 -24.34 2.37
C SER A 120 0.45 -23.09 1.71
N LYS A 121 1.24 -22.48 0.81
CA LYS A 121 0.82 -21.29 0.06
C LYS A 121 -0.10 -21.71 -1.08
N VAL A 122 -1.34 -21.23 -1.07
CA VAL A 122 -2.36 -21.56 -2.07
C VAL A 122 -2.82 -20.29 -2.77
N VAL A 123 -2.99 -20.33 -4.09
CA VAL A 123 -3.56 -19.20 -4.85
C VAL A 123 -5.01 -19.00 -4.40
N LEU A 124 -5.31 -17.81 -3.91
CA LEU A 124 -6.67 -17.38 -3.56
C LEU A 124 -7.41 -16.86 -4.79
N GLU A 125 -6.75 -16.02 -5.58
CA GLU A 125 -7.38 -15.28 -6.69
C GLU A 125 -6.34 -14.99 -7.77
N ASN A 126 -6.68 -15.21 -9.04
CA ASN A 126 -5.88 -14.74 -10.18
C ASN A 126 -6.42 -13.38 -10.62
N ARG A 127 -5.59 -12.33 -10.48
CA ARG A 127 -5.98 -10.97 -10.85
C ARG A 127 -5.49 -10.63 -12.25
N VAL A 128 -6.32 -9.85 -12.95
CA VAL A 128 -5.99 -9.27 -14.26
C VAL A 128 -5.92 -7.76 -14.13
N TYR A 129 -4.81 -7.17 -14.55
CA TYR A 129 -4.65 -5.72 -14.63
C TYR A 129 -4.17 -5.31 -16.04
N LYS A 130 -4.93 -4.40 -16.66
CA LYS A 130 -4.60 -3.80 -17.96
C LYS A 130 -4.17 -2.35 -17.76
N GLU A 131 -3.34 -1.83 -18.66
CA GLU A 131 -2.88 -0.44 -18.59
C GLU A 131 -4.03 0.58 -18.56
N SER A 132 -5.13 0.30 -19.26
CA SER A 132 -6.34 1.14 -19.24
C SER A 132 -7.02 1.22 -17.86
N TYR A 133 -6.71 0.31 -16.92
CA TYR A 133 -7.26 0.34 -15.55
C TYR A 133 -6.56 1.38 -14.65
N ASN A 134 -5.56 2.10 -15.16
CA ASN A 134 -4.96 3.24 -14.48
C ASN A 134 -5.93 4.41 -14.32
N LEU A 135 -6.95 4.50 -15.18
CA LEU A 135 -8.00 5.52 -15.12
C LEU A 135 -9.36 4.86 -14.90
N PHE A 136 -10.23 5.55 -14.16
CA PHE A 136 -11.62 5.10 -14.06
C PHE A 136 -12.36 5.37 -15.37
N PRO A 137 -13.27 4.48 -15.80
CA PRO A 137 -14.08 4.73 -16.97
C PRO A 137 -15.04 5.89 -16.70
N ILE A 138 -15.21 6.77 -17.70
CA ILE A 138 -16.27 7.77 -17.65
C ILE A 138 -17.61 7.04 -17.84
N PRO A 139 -18.60 7.22 -16.93
CA PRO A 139 -19.89 6.56 -17.04
C PRO A 139 -20.54 6.80 -18.40
N GLN A 140 -21.09 5.75 -19.00
CA GLN A 140 -21.68 5.81 -20.34
C GLN A 140 -22.81 6.85 -20.44
N ILE A 141 -23.66 6.94 -19.41
CA ILE A 141 -24.77 7.90 -19.36
C ILE A 141 -24.28 9.36 -19.43
N GLU A 142 -23.14 9.68 -18.82
CA GLU A 142 -22.57 11.03 -18.87
C GLU A 142 -22.03 11.36 -20.26
N ARG A 143 -21.46 10.37 -20.95
CA ARG A 143 -21.00 10.51 -22.34
C ARG A 143 -22.16 10.67 -23.32
N GLU A 144 -23.27 9.97 -23.09
CA GLU A 144 -24.47 10.10 -23.91
C GLU A 144 -25.13 11.48 -23.73
N ARG A 145 -25.13 12.01 -22.50
CA ARG A 145 -25.61 13.36 -22.18
C ARG A 145 -24.77 14.45 -22.83
N ASN A 146 -23.45 14.33 -22.80
CA ASN A 146 -22.54 15.31 -23.39
C ASN A 146 -21.65 14.65 -24.46
N ARG A 147 -22.03 14.81 -25.73
CA ARG A 147 -21.30 14.28 -26.89
C ARG A 147 -19.86 14.82 -27.04
N LYS A 148 -19.47 15.86 -26.29
CA LYS A 148 -18.08 16.35 -26.24
C LYS A 148 -17.21 15.57 -25.24
N LEU A 149 -17.80 14.74 -24.37
CA LEU A 149 -17.05 13.87 -23.46
C LEU A 149 -16.57 12.62 -24.19
N THR A 150 -15.28 12.63 -24.55
CA THR A 150 -14.58 11.47 -25.11
C THR A 150 -14.20 10.48 -24.01
N PRO A 151 -14.12 9.16 -24.29
CA PRO A 151 -13.68 8.17 -23.31
C PRO A 151 -12.21 8.37 -22.92
N ASN A 152 -11.85 7.87 -21.73
CA ASN A 152 -10.45 7.69 -21.35
C ASN A 152 -9.77 6.65 -22.27
N PRO A 153 -8.44 6.76 -22.48
CA PRO A 153 -7.67 5.86 -23.33
C PRO A 153 -7.66 4.40 -22.84
#